data_AF-A0A7L1CR67-F1
#
_entry.id   AF-A0A7L1CR67-F1
#
_cell.length_a   1.000
_cell.length_b   1.000
_cell.length_c   1.000
_cell.angle_alpha   90.00
_cell.angle_beta   90.00
_cell.angle_gamma   90.00
#
_symmetry.space_group_name_H-M   'P 1'
#
loop_
_entity.id
_entity.type
_entity.pdbx_description
1 polymer ?
#
loop_
_entity_poly.entity_id
_entity_poly.type
_entity_poly.pdbx_seq_one_letter_code
_entity_poly.pdbx_strand_id
1 'polypeptide(L)'
;MAGVALCFPRHLYNIINQCRRFPRLSEPNYLCLLDARTEREFGDSHIITARRIEQSPTGEYLVPNPEELGYVRYCVVYDSKTSSLDSCDCDEEEKETDTEPALANSFLVSLATEEGTSVLHGRNFEQFTRHPVLVLKGGYRRFSAYYPFLGTQKILWMPRELENYQPYPVEILPAKLYMGNFKQACDQKIQKDLRIKALVNVSEQPATLFAEDGESLHISVPDKLETDLFSSFPTITHFIDAQLGRGAVLVFSSLGISRSSTATMAYLMHSCRFSLKGAWAYLLKCKETMRPHRGFVEQLSAWETQIYGSTITDISEPNY
;
A
#
# COMPACT_ATOMS: atom_id res chain seq x y z
N MET A 1 12.62 -20.73 7.69
CA MET A 1 11.93 -20.59 6.38
C MET A 1 11.21 -19.25 6.36
N ALA A 2 10.84 -18.73 5.19
CA ALA A 2 10.35 -17.36 5.08
C ALA A 2 8.89 -17.17 5.57
N GLY A 3 8.07 -18.23 5.56
CA GLY A 3 6.67 -18.17 6.01
C GLY A 3 5.72 -17.55 4.97
N VAL A 4 4.43 -17.80 5.16
CA VAL A 4 3.34 -17.07 4.50
C VAL A 4 2.81 -15.97 5.44
N ALA A 5 2.46 -14.80 4.88
CA ALA A 5 1.84 -13.70 5.61
C ALA A 5 0.68 -13.07 4.83
N LEU A 6 -0.32 -12.52 5.54
CA LEU A 6 -1.42 -11.80 4.90
C LEU A 6 -1.01 -10.40 4.44
N CYS A 7 -1.37 -10.07 3.21
CA CYS A 7 -1.22 -8.76 2.61
C CYS A 7 -2.58 -8.11 2.40
N PHE A 8 -2.80 -6.92 2.97
CA PHE A 8 -4.03 -6.16 2.74
C PHE A 8 -4.03 -5.51 1.35
N PRO A 9 -5.20 -5.28 0.71
CA PRO A 9 -5.28 -4.66 -0.63
C PRO A 9 -4.48 -3.36 -0.77
N ARG A 10 -4.51 -2.46 0.24
CA ARG A 10 -3.72 -1.23 0.26
C ARG A 10 -2.21 -1.46 0.21
N HIS A 11 -1.72 -2.54 0.83
CA HIS A 11 -0.30 -2.86 0.81
C HIS A 11 0.13 -3.29 -0.60
N LEU A 12 -0.65 -4.16 -1.26
CA LEU A 12 -0.43 -4.50 -2.67
C LEU A 12 -0.55 -3.28 -3.60
N TYR A 13 -1.56 -2.43 -3.39
CA TYR A 13 -1.70 -1.16 -4.11
C TYR A 13 -0.43 -0.29 -3.99
N ASN A 14 0.10 -0.14 -2.77
CA ASN A 14 1.32 0.64 -2.56
C ASN A 14 2.57 -0.03 -3.17
N ILE A 15 2.67 -1.37 -3.15
CA ILE A 15 3.76 -2.11 -3.81
C ILE A 15 3.73 -1.86 -5.32
N ILE A 16 2.57 -2.05 -5.97
CA ILE A 16 2.35 -1.81 -7.41
C ILE A 16 2.73 -0.37 -7.79
N ASN A 17 2.42 0.60 -6.93
CA ASN A 17 2.58 2.02 -7.23
C ASN A 17 3.91 2.65 -6.76
N GLN A 18 4.91 1.87 -6.32
CA GLN A 18 6.23 2.45 -6.03
C GLN A 18 6.92 2.94 -7.31
N CYS A 19 7.52 4.13 -7.21
CA CYS A 19 8.25 4.77 -8.31
C CYS A 19 9.54 5.43 -7.81
N ARG A 20 10.58 5.38 -8.65
CA ARG A 20 11.84 6.13 -8.51
C ARG A 20 11.97 7.11 -9.68
N ARG A 21 12.90 6.85 -10.60
CA ARG A 21 12.96 7.49 -11.94
C ARG A 21 12.00 6.81 -12.93
N PHE A 22 11.77 5.52 -12.73
CA PHE A 22 10.86 4.65 -13.46
C PHE A 22 9.98 3.88 -12.45
N PRO A 23 8.88 3.26 -12.89
CA PRO A 23 8.06 2.38 -12.05
C PRO A 23 8.90 1.21 -11.52
N ARG A 24 8.74 0.85 -10.25
CA ARG A 24 9.51 -0.30 -9.71
C ARG A 24 9.07 -1.64 -10.29
N LEU A 25 7.90 -1.71 -10.92
CA LEU A 25 7.43 -2.88 -11.66
C LEU A 25 8.33 -3.28 -12.83
N SER A 26 9.19 -2.39 -13.35
CA SER A 26 10.18 -2.75 -14.38
C SER A 26 11.47 -3.34 -13.78
N GLU A 27 11.63 -3.38 -12.46
CA GLU A 27 12.75 -4.04 -11.78
C GLU A 27 12.43 -5.55 -11.65
N PRO A 28 13.17 -6.47 -12.32
CA PRO A 28 12.81 -7.90 -12.39
C PRO A 28 12.87 -8.62 -11.04
N ASN A 29 13.53 -8.03 -10.04
CA ASN A 29 13.64 -8.53 -8.68
C ASN A 29 12.70 -7.82 -7.68
N TYR A 30 11.72 -7.04 -8.15
CA TYR A 30 10.86 -6.26 -7.26
C TYR A 30 9.56 -6.97 -6.87
N LEU A 31 8.71 -7.33 -7.83
CA LEU A 31 7.39 -7.94 -7.60
C LEU A 31 7.15 -9.12 -8.54
N CYS A 32 6.91 -10.30 -7.97
CA CYS A 32 6.23 -11.40 -8.63
C CYS A 32 4.79 -11.46 -8.11
N LEU A 33 3.80 -11.22 -8.98
CA LEU A 33 2.37 -11.23 -8.63
C LEU A 33 1.68 -12.39 -9.34
N LEU A 34 1.12 -13.32 -8.56
CA LEU A 34 0.63 -14.60 -9.02
C LEU A 34 -0.88 -14.75 -8.77
N ASP A 35 -1.60 -15.09 -9.84
CA ASP A 35 -3.05 -15.31 -9.84
C ASP A 35 -3.36 -16.81 -9.84
N ALA A 36 -3.97 -17.29 -8.76
CA ALA A 36 -4.35 -18.68 -8.52
C ALA A 36 -5.79 -19.01 -9.00
N ARG A 37 -6.44 -18.09 -9.72
CA ARG A 37 -7.80 -18.29 -10.25
C ARG A 37 -7.80 -19.06 -11.58
N THR A 38 -8.99 -19.46 -12.02
CA THR A 38 -9.15 -20.19 -13.29
C THR A 38 -8.75 -19.34 -14.51
N GLU A 39 -8.46 -20.01 -15.62
CA GLU A 39 -8.16 -19.34 -16.90
C GLU A 39 -9.25 -18.35 -17.33
N ARG A 40 -10.53 -18.71 -17.14
CA ARG A 40 -11.67 -17.83 -17.42
C ARG A 40 -11.62 -16.58 -16.52
N GLU A 41 -11.51 -16.75 -15.21
CA GLU A 41 -11.48 -15.62 -14.27
C GLU A 41 -10.29 -14.67 -14.50
N PHE A 42 -9.13 -15.22 -14.89
CA PHE A 42 -7.94 -14.44 -15.26
C PHE A 42 -8.16 -13.67 -16.57
N GLY A 43 -8.76 -14.32 -17.58
CA GLY A 43 -9.06 -13.71 -18.87
C GLY A 43 -10.14 -12.62 -18.79
N ASP A 44 -11.14 -12.78 -17.92
CA ASP A 44 -12.20 -11.80 -17.69
C ASP A 44 -11.63 -10.49 -17.12
N SER A 45 -10.81 -10.57 -16.07
CA SER A 45 -9.92 -9.50 -15.61
C SER A 45 -8.98 -9.96 -14.48
N HIS A 46 -7.73 -9.50 -14.48
CA HIS A 46 -6.70 -9.74 -13.46
C HIS A 46 -6.07 -8.42 -12.95
N ILE A 47 -5.34 -8.49 -11.83
CA ILE A 47 -4.57 -7.33 -11.34
C ILE A 47 -3.44 -7.05 -12.33
N ILE A 48 -3.16 -5.78 -12.58
CA ILE A 48 -2.05 -5.36 -13.44
C ILE A 48 -0.74 -6.08 -13.08
N THR A 49 0.00 -6.50 -14.11
CA THR A 49 1.25 -7.31 -14.04
C THR A 49 1.12 -8.68 -13.36
N ALA A 50 -0.08 -9.18 -13.07
CA ALA A 50 -0.25 -10.54 -12.56
C ALA A 50 0.01 -11.61 -13.63
N ARG A 51 0.62 -12.72 -13.23
CA ARG A 51 0.81 -13.94 -14.02
C ARG A 51 -0.09 -15.03 -13.47
N ARG A 52 -0.83 -15.75 -14.32
CA ARG A 52 -1.59 -16.92 -13.88
C ARG A 52 -0.64 -18.04 -13.46
N ILE A 53 -0.96 -18.76 -12.38
CA ILE A 53 -0.27 -20.00 -12.03
C ILE A 53 -0.76 -21.09 -12.99
N GLU A 54 0.18 -21.78 -13.63
CA GLU A 54 -0.13 -22.87 -14.56
C GLU A 54 -0.27 -24.21 -13.82
N GLN A 55 -1.11 -25.08 -14.37
CA GLN A 55 -1.27 -26.47 -13.93
C GLN A 55 -0.65 -27.37 -15.00
N SER A 56 0.07 -28.40 -14.57
CA SER A 56 0.57 -29.45 -15.43
C SER A 56 -0.60 -30.29 -16.00
N PRO A 57 -0.35 -31.12 -17.04
CA PRO A 57 -1.33 -32.09 -17.52
C PRO A 57 -1.76 -33.13 -16.46
N THR A 58 -1.00 -33.29 -15.37
CA THR A 58 -1.32 -34.16 -14.22
C THR A 58 -2.16 -33.45 -13.14
N GLY A 59 -2.44 -32.15 -13.30
CA GLY A 59 -3.14 -31.32 -12.30
C GLY A 59 -2.24 -30.75 -11.20
N GLU A 60 -0.93 -30.98 -11.28
CA GLU A 60 0.04 -30.44 -10.33
C GLU A 60 0.42 -29.00 -10.68
N TYR A 61 0.56 -28.14 -9.68
CA TYR A 61 0.86 -26.73 -9.92
C TYR A 61 2.31 -26.49 -10.32
N LEU A 62 2.53 -25.76 -11.41
CA LEU A 62 3.86 -25.39 -11.87
C LEU A 62 4.38 -24.17 -11.11
N VAL A 63 5.57 -24.28 -10.51
CA VAL A 63 6.24 -23.16 -9.86
C VAL A 63 6.75 -22.20 -10.93
N PRO A 64 6.28 -20.93 -10.97
CA PRO A 64 6.71 -19.98 -11.99
C PRO A 64 8.15 -19.55 -11.72
N ASN A 65 9.08 -20.07 -12.54
CA ASN A 65 10.50 -19.74 -12.56
C ASN A 65 11.16 -19.67 -11.16
N PRO A 66 11.53 -20.82 -10.55
CA PRO A 66 12.07 -20.88 -9.18
C PRO A 66 13.27 -19.95 -8.91
N GLU A 67 14.09 -19.66 -9.94
CA GLU A 67 15.20 -18.71 -9.83
C GLU A 67 14.71 -17.28 -9.54
N GLU A 68 13.63 -16.85 -10.21
CA GLU A 68 12.97 -15.55 -10.04
C GLU A 68 12.49 -15.37 -8.59
N LEU A 69 11.78 -16.38 -8.07
CA LEU A 69 11.31 -16.41 -6.68
C LEU A 69 12.46 -16.29 -5.67
N GLY A 70 13.64 -16.81 -6.01
CA GLY A 70 14.86 -16.78 -5.19
C GLY A 70 15.44 -15.38 -4.93
N TYR A 71 15.05 -14.36 -5.72
CA TYR A 71 15.55 -13.00 -5.58
C TYR A 71 14.47 -11.89 -5.62
N VAL A 72 13.19 -12.20 -5.88
CA VAL A 72 12.13 -11.17 -5.78
C VAL A 72 11.95 -10.66 -4.36
N ARG A 73 11.79 -9.35 -4.22
CA ARG A 73 11.52 -8.70 -2.94
C ARG A 73 10.10 -8.94 -2.43
N TYR A 74 9.13 -8.95 -3.33
CA TYR A 74 7.72 -9.24 -3.04
C TYR A 74 7.26 -10.40 -3.91
N CYS A 75 6.92 -11.53 -3.29
CA CYS A 75 6.12 -12.59 -3.92
C CYS A 75 4.70 -12.46 -3.37
N VAL A 76 3.71 -12.20 -4.22
CA VAL A 76 2.30 -12.02 -3.82
C VAL A 76 1.43 -13.02 -4.56
N VAL A 77 0.62 -13.78 -3.84
CA VAL A 77 -0.32 -14.75 -4.40
C VAL A 77 -1.75 -14.33 -4.06
N TYR A 78 -2.68 -14.46 -5.01
CA TYR A 78 -4.10 -14.20 -4.76
C TYR A 78 -5.00 -15.16 -5.51
N ASP A 79 -6.16 -15.44 -4.92
CA ASP A 79 -7.28 -16.19 -5.50
C ASP A 79 -8.49 -15.26 -5.65
N SER A 80 -9.71 -15.80 -5.72
CA SER A 80 -10.94 -14.99 -5.77
C SER A 80 -11.41 -14.46 -4.40
N LYS A 81 -11.10 -15.09 -3.26
CA LYS A 81 -11.77 -14.78 -1.96
C LYS A 81 -10.99 -15.01 -0.64
N THR A 82 -9.82 -15.66 -0.61
CA THR A 82 -9.10 -16.04 0.63
C THR A 82 -8.98 -14.89 1.63
N SER A 83 -9.32 -15.12 2.91
CA SER A 83 -9.40 -14.06 3.92
C SER A 83 -8.68 -14.35 5.25
N SER A 84 -8.30 -15.61 5.51
CA SER A 84 -7.42 -16.03 6.61
C SER A 84 -6.32 -16.97 6.11
N LEU A 85 -5.36 -17.31 6.99
CA LEU A 85 -4.31 -18.32 6.76
C LEU A 85 -4.53 -19.62 7.53
N ASP A 86 -5.59 -19.68 8.34
CA ASP A 86 -5.85 -20.80 9.22
C ASP A 86 -6.25 -22.02 8.38
N SER A 87 -5.44 -23.08 8.42
CA SER A 87 -5.96 -24.43 8.29
C SER A 87 -6.70 -24.76 9.58
N CYS A 88 -7.90 -25.33 9.48
CA CYS A 88 -8.68 -25.74 10.65
C CYS A 88 -8.15 -27.08 11.20
N ASP A 89 -6.92 -27.05 11.69
CA ASP A 89 -6.31 -28.15 12.43
C ASP A 89 -6.78 -28.04 13.89
N CYS A 90 -7.76 -28.87 14.25
CA CYS A 90 -8.26 -28.97 15.62
C CYS A 90 -7.28 -29.80 16.46
N ASP A 91 -6.37 -29.13 17.17
CA ASP A 91 -5.64 -29.74 18.29
C ASP A 91 -6.21 -29.24 19.63
N GLU A 92 -6.52 -30.18 20.50
CA GLU A 92 -7.14 -29.94 21.81
C GLU A 92 -6.11 -29.51 22.85
N GLU A 93 -6.41 -28.45 23.61
CA GLU A 93 -5.88 -28.28 24.97
C GLU A 93 -7.05 -28.15 25.97
N GLU A 94 -7.45 -29.29 26.53
CA GLU A 94 -7.98 -29.38 27.90
C GLU A 94 -6.94 -28.79 28.88
N LYS A 95 -7.21 -28.21 30.07
CA LYS A 95 -8.35 -28.10 31.01
C LYS A 95 -8.08 -26.83 31.87
N GLU A 96 -8.90 -26.30 32.79
CA GLU A 96 -9.79 -26.94 33.77
C GLU A 96 -10.74 -25.91 34.45
N THR A 97 -11.84 -26.42 35.02
CA THR A 97 -12.93 -25.75 35.81
C THR A 97 -13.92 -24.88 34.99
N ASP A 98 -15.25 -24.87 35.23
CA ASP A 98 -16.07 -25.79 36.05
C ASP A 98 -17.58 -25.80 35.68
N THR A 99 -18.30 -26.77 36.26
CA THR A 99 -19.78 -26.99 36.44
C THR A 99 -20.78 -25.93 35.88
N GLU A 100 -21.77 -26.18 35.01
CA GLU A 100 -22.80 -27.27 34.80
C GLU A 100 -24.26 -26.81 35.16
N PRO A 101 -25.37 -27.39 34.63
CA PRO A 101 -25.60 -27.97 33.28
C PRO A 101 -27.03 -27.73 32.65
N ALA A 102 -27.21 -28.17 31.38
CA ALA A 102 -28.46 -28.50 30.65
C ALA A 102 -29.44 -27.35 30.25
N LEU A 103 -30.18 -27.40 29.12
CA LEU A 103 -30.68 -28.52 28.31
C LEU A 103 -30.68 -28.23 26.78
N ALA A 104 -30.73 -29.27 25.93
CA ALA A 104 -30.33 -29.21 24.51
C ALA A 104 -31.49 -29.10 23.48
N ASN A 105 -31.21 -28.53 22.29
CA ASN A 105 -31.19 -29.28 21.02
C ASN A 105 -30.82 -28.45 19.76
N SER A 106 -29.77 -28.92 19.08
CA SER A 106 -29.70 -29.25 17.63
C SER A 106 -30.09 -28.21 16.55
N PHE A 107 -29.16 -27.87 15.65
CA PHE A 107 -29.13 -28.32 14.23
C PHE A 107 -27.99 -27.65 13.41
N LEU A 108 -27.49 -28.38 12.39
CA LEU A 108 -26.64 -27.95 11.26
C LEU A 108 -25.17 -27.56 11.51
N VAL A 109 -24.33 -28.61 11.64
CA VAL A 109 -22.97 -28.65 11.08
C VAL A 109 -22.99 -28.13 9.63
N SER A 110 -22.15 -27.16 9.28
CA SER A 110 -22.08 -26.58 7.93
C SER A 110 -20.65 -26.30 7.48
N LEU A 111 -20.11 -27.26 6.72
CA LEU A 111 -18.92 -27.22 5.84
C LEU A 111 -17.59 -26.67 6.39
N ALA A 112 -16.57 -27.51 6.24
CA ALA A 112 -15.17 -27.11 6.34
C ALA A 112 -14.87 -25.89 5.45
N THR A 113 -14.18 -24.89 6.01
CA THR A 113 -13.48 -23.89 5.21
C THR A 113 -12.25 -24.54 4.60
N GLU A 114 -12.41 -25.06 3.38
CA GLU A 114 -11.28 -25.50 2.55
C GLU A 114 -10.19 -24.43 2.54
N GLU A 115 -8.95 -24.84 2.83
CA GLU A 115 -7.79 -23.96 2.84
C GLU A 115 -7.68 -23.26 1.47
N GLY A 116 -7.72 -21.92 1.47
CA GLY A 116 -7.84 -21.16 0.23
C GLY A 116 -6.68 -21.45 -0.72
N THR A 117 -6.95 -21.60 -2.02
CA THR A 117 -5.94 -22.03 -3.00
C THR A 117 -4.67 -21.18 -2.97
N SER A 118 -4.81 -19.87 -2.74
CA SER A 118 -3.69 -18.93 -2.58
C SER A 118 -2.80 -19.19 -1.35
N VAL A 119 -3.33 -19.80 -0.27
CA VAL A 119 -2.56 -20.21 0.92
C VAL A 119 -1.73 -21.46 0.60
N LEU A 120 -2.34 -22.47 -0.03
CA LEU A 120 -1.66 -23.69 -0.48
C LEU A 120 -0.51 -23.37 -1.45
N HIS A 121 -0.76 -22.50 -2.42
CA HIS A 121 0.29 -21.94 -3.29
C HIS A 121 1.36 -21.17 -2.51
N GLY A 122 0.95 -20.36 -1.54
CA GLY A 122 1.87 -19.63 -0.67
C GLY A 122 2.85 -20.55 0.04
N ARG A 123 2.33 -21.58 0.73
CA ARG A 123 3.12 -22.61 1.45
C ARG A 123 4.09 -23.32 0.50
N ASN A 124 3.65 -23.69 -0.71
CA ASN A 124 4.50 -24.32 -1.72
C ASN A 124 5.64 -23.41 -2.25
N PHE A 125 5.44 -22.08 -2.24
CA PHE A 125 6.43 -21.12 -2.71
C PHE A 125 7.43 -20.67 -1.63
N GLU A 126 7.15 -20.87 -0.33
CA GLU A 126 8.04 -20.44 0.77
C GLU A 126 9.48 -20.93 0.62
N GLN A 127 9.67 -22.18 0.17
CA GLN A 127 10.98 -22.80 -0.03
C GLN A 127 11.82 -22.14 -1.14
N PHE A 128 11.18 -21.44 -2.08
CA PHE A 128 11.85 -20.76 -3.19
C PHE A 128 12.11 -19.28 -2.91
N THR A 129 11.60 -18.72 -1.82
CA THR A 129 11.65 -17.27 -1.53
C THR A 129 12.51 -16.92 -0.32
N ARG A 130 13.21 -15.78 -0.38
CA ARG A 130 13.97 -15.21 0.76
C ARG A 130 13.11 -14.36 1.70
N HIS A 131 11.95 -13.91 1.24
CA HIS A 131 11.01 -13.05 1.95
C HIS A 131 9.66 -13.76 2.06
N PRO A 132 8.83 -13.44 3.08
CA PRO A 132 7.55 -14.12 3.27
C PRO A 132 6.65 -14.02 2.04
N VAL A 133 5.98 -15.12 1.69
CA VAL A 133 5.03 -15.12 0.58
C VAL A 133 3.73 -14.44 1.03
N LEU A 134 3.29 -13.45 0.27
CA LEU A 134 2.20 -12.56 0.65
C LEU A 134 0.86 -13.01 0.05
N VAL A 135 -0.05 -13.51 0.88
CA VAL A 135 -1.41 -13.89 0.44
C VAL A 135 -2.35 -12.67 0.52
N LEU A 136 -2.97 -12.32 -0.60
CA LEU A 136 -3.84 -11.14 -0.70
C LEU A 136 -5.18 -11.33 0.03
N LYS A 137 -5.36 -10.63 1.16
CA LYS A 137 -6.55 -10.74 2.01
C LYS A 137 -7.82 -10.20 1.31
N GLY A 138 -8.76 -11.10 1.08
CA GLY A 138 -10.01 -10.91 0.33
C GLY A 138 -9.89 -11.21 -1.17
N GLY A 139 -8.74 -11.69 -1.64
CA GLY A 139 -8.48 -12.05 -3.03
C GLY A 139 -8.74 -10.92 -4.04
N TYR A 140 -8.87 -11.32 -5.30
CA TYR A 140 -9.17 -10.42 -6.42
C TYR A 140 -10.45 -9.62 -6.22
N ARG A 141 -11.51 -10.24 -5.69
CA ARG A 141 -12.82 -9.58 -5.52
C ARG A 141 -12.74 -8.37 -4.59
N ARG A 142 -11.97 -8.46 -3.50
CA ARG A 142 -11.80 -7.32 -2.58
C ARG A 142 -10.86 -6.26 -3.14
N PHE A 143 -9.81 -6.67 -3.85
CA PHE A 143 -8.87 -5.73 -4.47
C PHE A 143 -9.53 -4.91 -5.59
N SER A 144 -10.22 -5.57 -6.53
CA SER A 144 -10.94 -4.91 -7.63
C SER A 144 -12.09 -4.01 -7.15
N ALA A 145 -12.71 -4.32 -6.00
CA ALA A 145 -13.72 -3.45 -5.39
C ALA A 145 -13.14 -2.12 -4.85
N TYR A 146 -11.89 -2.10 -4.38
CA TYR A 146 -11.22 -0.87 -3.93
C TYR A 146 -10.47 -0.15 -5.06
N TYR A 147 -9.84 -0.88 -5.96
CA TYR A 147 -8.96 -0.34 -7.01
C TYR A 147 -9.33 -0.88 -8.41
N PRO A 148 -10.56 -0.62 -8.91
CA PRO A 148 -11.04 -1.17 -10.18
C PRO A 148 -10.19 -0.75 -11.38
N PHE A 149 -9.57 0.43 -11.30
CA PHE A 149 -8.66 0.99 -12.31
C PHE A 149 -7.28 0.30 -12.41
N LEU A 150 -7.00 -0.67 -11.52
CA LEU A 150 -5.84 -1.58 -11.61
C LEU A 150 -6.21 -2.98 -12.14
N GLY A 151 -7.48 -3.22 -12.48
CA GLY A 151 -7.91 -4.39 -13.24
C GLY A 151 -7.60 -4.24 -14.73
N THR A 152 -7.17 -5.32 -15.37
CA THR A 152 -6.86 -5.37 -16.81
C THR A 152 -7.23 -6.72 -17.40
N GLN A 153 -7.40 -6.77 -18.73
CA GLN A 153 -7.43 -8.02 -19.52
C GLN A 153 -6.12 -8.23 -20.30
N LYS A 154 -5.32 -7.16 -20.43
CA LYS A 154 -4.03 -7.19 -21.13
C LYS A 154 -2.94 -7.68 -20.18
N ILE A 155 -2.29 -8.77 -20.58
CA ILE A 155 -1.04 -9.24 -19.98
C ILE A 155 0.04 -8.17 -20.21
N LEU A 156 0.60 -7.62 -19.13
CA LEU A 156 1.71 -6.68 -19.15
C LEU A 156 2.95 -7.35 -18.54
N TRP A 157 3.86 -7.78 -19.42
CA TRP A 157 5.10 -8.48 -19.03
C TRP A 157 6.34 -7.92 -19.73
N MET A 158 6.20 -7.27 -20.88
CA MET A 158 7.36 -6.76 -21.61
C MET A 158 8.01 -5.61 -20.83
N PRO A 159 9.34 -5.59 -20.63
CA PRO A 159 10.02 -4.55 -19.85
C PRO A 159 9.67 -3.12 -20.29
N ARG A 160 9.58 -2.88 -21.61
CA ARG A 160 9.16 -1.58 -22.18
C ARG A 160 7.74 -1.16 -21.79
N GLU A 161 6.83 -2.10 -21.55
CA GLU A 161 5.48 -1.77 -21.10
C GLU A 161 5.47 -1.42 -19.62
N LEU A 162 6.27 -2.13 -18.82
CA LEU A 162 6.44 -1.89 -17.38
C LEU A 162 7.17 -0.56 -17.11
N GLU A 163 8.15 -0.18 -17.94
CA GLU A 163 8.81 1.13 -17.90
C GLU A 163 7.87 2.29 -18.23
N ASN A 164 6.92 2.07 -19.15
CA ASN A 164 5.94 3.07 -19.58
C ASN A 164 4.69 3.13 -18.69
N TYR A 165 4.51 2.19 -17.76
CA TYR A 165 3.44 2.22 -16.76
C TYR A 165 3.46 3.56 -16.01
N GLN A 166 2.28 4.07 -15.67
CA GLN A 166 2.12 5.29 -14.87
C GLN A 166 1.56 4.91 -13.50
N PRO A 167 2.42 4.78 -12.47
CA PRO A 167 1.99 4.56 -11.10
C PRO A 167 1.06 5.66 -10.62
N TYR A 168 0.05 5.29 -9.85
CA TYR A 168 -0.77 6.20 -9.07
C TYR A 168 0.02 6.72 -7.85
N PRO A 169 -0.40 7.82 -7.22
CA PRO A 169 0.02 8.20 -5.88
C PRO A 169 -0.13 7.04 -4.88
N VAL A 170 0.78 6.93 -3.92
CA VAL A 170 0.64 5.95 -2.84
C VAL A 170 -0.50 6.34 -1.90
N GLU A 171 -1.18 5.35 -1.33
CA GLU A 171 -2.28 5.52 -0.40
C GLU A 171 -1.75 5.55 1.05
N ILE A 172 -1.94 6.69 1.71
CA ILE A 172 -1.51 6.93 3.09
C ILE A 172 -2.65 6.62 4.05
N LEU A 173 -3.83 7.17 3.83
CA LEU A 173 -5.07 6.82 4.54
C LEU A 173 -6.08 6.24 3.53
N PRO A 174 -6.75 5.11 3.83
CA PRO A 174 -7.57 4.38 2.86
C PRO A 174 -8.67 5.26 2.24
N ALA A 175 -8.71 5.33 0.91
CA ALA A 175 -9.65 6.14 0.11
C ALA A 175 -9.72 7.63 0.49
N LYS A 176 -8.68 8.17 1.15
CA LYS A 176 -8.76 9.46 1.85
C LYS A 176 -7.55 10.36 1.66
N LEU A 177 -6.34 9.85 1.90
CA LEU A 177 -5.11 10.64 1.80
C LEU A 177 -4.10 9.91 0.93
N TYR A 178 -3.67 10.56 -0.14
CA TYR A 178 -2.68 10.07 -1.08
C TYR A 178 -1.43 10.95 -1.08
N MET A 179 -0.27 10.35 -1.37
CA MET A 179 0.99 11.08 -1.55
C MET A 179 1.61 10.76 -2.91
N GLY A 180 1.94 11.79 -3.68
CA GLY A 180 2.42 11.63 -5.06
C GLY A 180 3.44 12.68 -5.50
N ASN A 181 3.71 12.70 -6.80
CA ASN A 181 4.54 13.69 -7.46
C ASN A 181 3.71 14.63 -8.38
N PHE A 182 4.34 15.67 -8.90
CA PHE A 182 3.67 16.67 -9.75
C PHE A 182 3.03 16.08 -11.01
N LYS A 183 3.68 15.10 -11.66
CA LYS A 183 3.12 14.43 -12.85
C LYS A 183 1.83 13.70 -12.51
N GLN A 184 1.81 12.97 -11.40
CA GLN A 184 0.63 12.25 -10.92
C GLN A 184 -0.49 13.21 -10.51
N ALA A 185 -0.14 14.33 -9.88
CA ALA A 185 -1.12 15.34 -9.45
C ALA A 185 -1.78 16.07 -10.62
N CYS A 186 -1.06 16.31 -11.72
CA CYS A 186 -1.60 16.96 -12.92
C CYS A 186 -2.28 15.99 -13.90
N ASP A 187 -2.38 14.69 -13.59
CA ASP A 187 -3.06 13.71 -14.43
C ASP A 187 -4.57 13.65 -14.10
N GLN A 188 -5.39 14.06 -15.07
CA GLN A 188 -6.85 14.11 -14.93
C GLN A 188 -7.48 12.74 -14.70
N LYS A 189 -6.90 11.66 -15.25
CA LYS A 189 -7.39 10.30 -15.03
C LYS A 189 -7.10 9.86 -13.60
N ILE A 190 -5.88 10.10 -13.09
CA ILE A 190 -5.52 9.81 -11.70
C ILE A 190 -6.44 10.57 -10.73
N GLN A 191 -6.68 11.87 -10.97
CA GLN A 191 -7.60 12.65 -10.13
C GLN A 191 -9.03 12.06 -10.13
N LYS A 192 -9.54 11.62 -11.28
CA LYS A 192 -10.87 11.02 -11.43
C LYS A 192 -10.97 9.65 -10.76
N ASP A 193 -10.01 8.76 -11.05
CA ASP A 193 -10.03 7.36 -10.60
C ASP A 193 -9.85 7.27 -9.06
N LEU A 194 -9.03 8.14 -8.47
CA LEU A 194 -8.86 8.27 -7.01
C LEU A 194 -9.88 9.21 -6.35
N ARG A 195 -10.79 9.83 -7.12
CA ARG A 195 -11.80 10.80 -6.64
C ARG A 195 -11.20 11.95 -5.82
N ILE A 196 -10.09 12.49 -6.29
CA ILE A 196 -9.41 13.62 -5.66
C ILE A 196 -10.32 14.85 -5.69
N LYS A 197 -10.59 15.40 -4.51
CA LYS A 197 -11.33 16.65 -4.30
C LYS A 197 -10.47 17.78 -3.74
N ALA A 198 -9.29 17.47 -3.21
CA ALA A 198 -8.35 18.51 -2.81
C ALA A 198 -6.89 18.20 -3.13
N LEU A 199 -6.13 19.26 -3.43
CA LEU A 199 -4.69 19.23 -3.68
C LEU A 199 -3.93 19.98 -2.59
N VAL A 200 -2.84 19.39 -2.09
CA VAL A 200 -1.82 20.09 -1.31
C VAL A 200 -0.52 20.05 -2.09
N ASN A 201 -0.24 21.14 -2.79
CA ASN A 201 0.95 21.31 -3.61
C ASN A 201 2.06 21.96 -2.77
N VAL A 202 3.13 21.22 -2.50
CA VAL A 202 4.33 21.71 -1.82
C VAL A 202 5.49 21.75 -2.81
N SER A 203 5.32 22.55 -3.87
CA SER A 203 6.34 22.78 -4.90
C SER A 203 6.20 24.16 -5.53
N GLU A 204 7.22 24.62 -6.26
CA GLU A 204 7.25 25.97 -6.85
C GLU A 204 6.26 26.17 -8.00
N GLN A 205 5.93 25.10 -8.73
CA GLN A 205 5.05 25.17 -9.89
C GLN A 205 3.57 25.05 -9.46
N PRO A 206 2.65 25.89 -9.97
CA PRO A 206 1.22 25.72 -9.73
C PRO A 206 0.72 24.46 -10.46
N ALA A 207 -0.37 23.87 -9.96
CA ALA A 207 -0.97 22.65 -10.50
C ALA A 207 -2.48 22.85 -10.70
N THR A 208 -3.05 22.13 -11.67
CA THR A 208 -4.48 22.20 -12.00
C THR A 208 -5.27 21.10 -11.31
N LEU A 209 -6.27 21.48 -10.53
CA LEU A 209 -7.32 20.57 -10.05
C LEU A 209 -8.48 20.59 -11.05
N PHE A 210 -8.88 19.41 -11.54
CA PHE A 210 -9.96 19.26 -12.53
C PHE A 210 -11.35 19.01 -11.91
N ALA A 211 -11.44 18.96 -10.58
CA ALA A 211 -12.71 18.82 -9.87
C ALA A 211 -13.41 20.18 -9.73
N GLU A 212 -14.67 20.27 -10.16
CA GLU A 212 -15.46 21.51 -10.19
C GLU A 212 -15.61 22.14 -8.78
N ASP A 213 -16.03 21.35 -7.78
CA ASP A 213 -16.07 21.78 -6.36
C ASP A 213 -14.76 21.49 -5.60
N GLY A 214 -13.63 21.48 -6.30
CA GLY A 214 -12.32 21.11 -5.75
C GLY A 214 -11.58 22.29 -5.11
N GLU A 215 -10.79 22.02 -4.07
CA GLU A 215 -9.96 23.04 -3.41
C GLU A 215 -8.47 22.73 -3.48
N SER A 216 -7.63 23.74 -3.64
CA SER A 216 -6.17 23.59 -3.73
C SER A 216 -5.45 24.51 -2.76
N LEU A 217 -4.60 23.93 -1.91
CA LEU A 217 -3.61 24.64 -1.12
C LEU A 217 -2.26 24.57 -1.83
N HIS A 218 -1.67 25.73 -2.16
CA HIS A 218 -0.35 25.83 -2.77
C HIS A 218 0.64 26.50 -1.82
N ILE A 219 1.60 25.72 -1.33
CA ILE A 219 2.74 26.16 -0.54
C ILE A 219 3.96 26.21 -1.47
N SER A 220 4.20 27.37 -2.07
CA SER A 220 5.26 27.54 -3.07
C SER A 220 6.63 27.67 -2.40
N VAL A 221 7.34 26.54 -2.27
CA VAL A 221 8.66 26.46 -1.63
C VAL A 221 9.61 25.51 -2.38
N PRO A 222 10.93 25.81 -2.44
CA PRO A 222 11.94 24.96 -3.09
C PRO A 222 12.30 23.71 -2.24
N ASP A 223 12.90 22.69 -2.84
CA ASP A 223 13.48 21.54 -2.10
C ASP A 223 14.92 21.87 -1.70
N LYS A 224 15.09 22.63 -0.60
CA LYS A 224 16.42 22.98 -0.04
C LYS A 224 16.44 22.82 1.48
N LEU A 225 17.61 22.58 2.05
CA LEU A 225 17.81 22.35 3.49
C LEU A 225 17.35 23.54 4.35
N GLU A 226 17.52 24.75 3.84
CA GLU A 226 17.23 26.02 4.50
C GLU A 226 15.76 26.47 4.34
N THR A 227 14.93 25.66 3.68
CA THR A 227 13.54 25.99 3.38
C THR A 227 12.68 25.86 4.64
N ASP A 228 12.01 26.93 5.05
CA ASP A 228 10.97 26.85 6.08
C ASP A 228 9.68 26.25 5.49
N LEU A 229 9.37 25.02 5.90
CA LEU A 229 8.06 24.39 5.72
C LEU A 229 7.29 24.32 7.06
N PHE A 230 7.98 24.47 8.19
CA PHE A 230 7.43 24.46 9.54
C PHE A 230 6.32 25.49 9.72
N SER A 231 6.53 26.73 9.28
CA SER A 231 5.52 27.80 9.34
C SER A 231 4.24 27.47 8.55
N SER A 232 4.30 26.53 7.61
CA SER A 232 3.15 26.06 6.83
C SER A 232 2.46 24.83 7.43
N PHE A 233 3.05 24.14 8.42
CA PHE A 233 2.47 22.91 8.98
C PHE A 233 1.04 23.12 9.53
N PRO A 234 0.72 24.16 10.35
CA PRO A 234 -0.66 24.35 10.83
C PRO A 234 -1.69 24.51 9.69
N THR A 235 -1.32 25.26 8.65
CA THR A 235 -2.17 25.49 7.48
C THR A 235 -2.37 24.20 6.67
N ILE A 236 -1.31 23.45 6.43
CA ILE A 236 -1.34 22.16 5.72
C ILE A 236 -2.22 21.17 6.49
N THR A 237 -2.00 21.01 7.79
CA THR A 237 -2.71 19.98 8.57
C THR A 237 -4.19 20.30 8.70
N HIS A 238 -4.53 21.56 8.99
CA HIS A 238 -5.92 22.01 9.06
C HIS A 238 -6.65 21.89 7.72
N PHE A 239 -6.00 22.24 6.60
CA PHE A 239 -6.57 22.08 5.27
C PHE A 239 -6.86 20.61 4.95
N ILE A 240 -5.93 19.69 5.24
CA ILE A 240 -6.16 18.26 5.02
C ILE A 240 -7.39 17.79 5.82
N ASP A 241 -7.46 18.08 7.13
CA ASP A 241 -8.60 17.68 7.97
C ASP A 241 -9.94 18.23 7.45
N ALA A 242 -9.97 19.49 6.99
CA ALA A 242 -11.17 20.11 6.43
C ALA A 242 -11.67 19.42 5.13
N GLN A 243 -10.76 18.92 4.29
CA GLN A 243 -11.12 18.33 3.00
C GLN A 243 -11.38 16.81 3.05
N LEU A 244 -10.85 16.09 4.05
CA LEU A 244 -11.03 14.64 4.20
C LEU A 244 -12.48 14.17 4.38
N GLY A 245 -13.40 15.09 4.72
CA GLY A 245 -14.85 14.83 4.73
C GLY A 245 -15.55 14.99 3.38
N ARG A 246 -14.91 15.68 2.41
CA ARG A 246 -15.49 16.03 1.09
C ARG A 246 -15.01 15.12 -0.04
N GLY A 247 -13.82 14.52 0.12
CA GLY A 247 -13.28 13.54 -0.82
C GLY A 247 -11.83 13.22 -0.51
N ALA A 248 -11.13 12.62 -1.48
CA ALA A 248 -9.72 12.29 -1.31
C ALA A 248 -8.82 13.54 -1.47
N VAL A 249 -7.78 13.61 -0.65
CA VAL A 249 -6.75 14.65 -0.67
C VAL A 249 -5.46 14.08 -1.23
N LEU A 250 -4.82 14.77 -2.18
CA LEU A 250 -3.51 14.41 -2.72
C LEU A 250 -2.45 15.44 -2.28
N VAL A 251 -1.49 14.99 -1.47
CA VAL A 251 -0.30 15.76 -1.08
C VAL A 251 0.84 15.45 -2.03
N PHE A 252 1.46 16.44 -2.64
CA PHE A 252 2.54 16.21 -3.60
C PHE A 252 3.58 17.33 -3.64
N SER A 253 4.72 17.02 -4.25
CA SER A 253 5.78 17.96 -4.62
C SER A 253 6.35 17.55 -5.98
N SER A 254 7.41 18.21 -6.46
CA SER A 254 8.02 17.91 -7.77
C SER A 254 8.30 16.42 -8.00
N LEU A 255 8.91 15.74 -7.03
CA LEU A 255 9.27 14.32 -7.10
C LEU A 255 8.48 13.43 -6.12
N GLY A 256 7.76 14.02 -5.16
CA GLY A 256 7.04 13.27 -4.14
C GLY A 256 7.95 12.52 -3.15
N ILE A 257 9.17 13.03 -2.88
CA ILE A 257 10.20 12.34 -2.07
C ILE A 257 10.47 13.04 -0.72
N SER A 258 10.63 14.36 -0.75
CA SER A 258 11.06 15.18 0.39
C SER A 258 9.91 16.04 0.91
N ARG A 259 9.71 17.26 0.40
CA ARG A 259 8.65 18.22 0.80
C ARG A 259 7.26 17.59 1.08
N SER A 260 6.74 16.78 0.15
CA SER A 260 5.43 16.14 0.30
C SER A 260 5.38 15.12 1.45
N SER A 261 6.49 14.42 1.69
CA SER A 261 6.62 13.47 2.79
C SER A 261 6.73 14.19 4.13
N THR A 262 7.46 15.30 4.18
CA THR A 262 7.47 16.20 5.34
C THR A 262 6.07 16.69 5.68
N ALA A 263 5.34 17.25 4.70
CA ALA A 263 3.97 17.72 4.87
C ALA A 263 3.00 16.61 5.31
N THR A 264 3.14 15.40 4.74
CA THR A 264 2.34 14.24 5.10
C THR A 264 2.65 13.74 6.52
N MET A 265 3.91 13.75 6.95
CA MET A 265 4.26 13.39 8.34
C MET A 265 3.78 14.44 9.34
N ALA A 266 3.90 15.73 9.04
CA ALA A 266 3.36 16.79 9.89
C ALA A 266 1.86 16.60 10.14
N TYR A 267 1.11 16.16 9.12
CA TYR A 267 -0.29 15.76 9.23
C TYR A 267 -0.51 14.51 10.10
N LEU A 268 0.22 13.41 9.83
CA LEU A 268 0.12 12.19 10.63
C LEU A 268 0.46 12.43 12.12
N MET A 269 1.40 13.31 12.41
CA MET A 269 1.76 13.68 13.77
C MET A 269 0.66 14.49 14.46
N HIS A 270 0.16 15.52 13.79
CA HIS A 270 -0.86 16.41 14.34
C HIS A 270 -2.21 15.72 14.53
N SER A 271 -2.76 15.15 13.44
CA SER A 271 -4.15 14.72 13.36
C SER A 271 -4.33 13.22 13.59
N CYS A 272 -3.33 12.39 13.26
CA CYS A 272 -3.31 10.96 13.60
C CYS A 272 -2.55 10.64 14.90
N ARG A 273 -2.06 11.65 15.63
CA ARG A 273 -1.39 11.52 16.94
C ARG A 273 -0.17 10.60 16.94
N PHE A 274 0.60 10.60 15.86
CA PHE A 274 1.87 9.89 15.81
C PHE A 274 3.02 10.74 16.38
N SER A 275 4.03 10.10 16.96
CA SER A 275 5.38 10.68 17.08
C SER A 275 6.02 10.79 15.69
N LEU A 276 7.10 11.56 15.55
CA LEU A 276 7.91 11.60 14.33
C LEU A 276 8.42 10.20 13.96
N LYS A 277 8.92 9.42 14.92
CA LYS A 277 9.31 8.00 14.73
C LYS A 277 8.15 7.15 14.19
N GLY A 278 6.94 7.35 14.73
CA GLY A 278 5.73 6.65 14.28
C GLY A 278 5.29 7.06 12.86
N ALA A 279 5.27 8.35 12.57
CA ALA A 279 4.92 8.90 11.26
C ALA A 279 5.92 8.48 10.18
N TRP A 280 7.22 8.49 10.50
CA TRP A 280 8.29 8.01 9.63
C TRP A 280 8.12 6.51 9.32
N ALA A 281 8.01 5.67 10.35
CA ALA A 281 7.85 4.23 10.17
C ALA A 281 6.56 3.84 9.44
N TYR A 282 5.48 4.62 9.62
CA TYR A 282 4.23 4.44 8.88
C TYR A 282 4.37 4.86 7.41
N LEU A 283 4.88 6.07 7.15
CA LEU A 283 4.97 6.61 5.79
C LEU A 283 6.01 5.85 4.94
N LEU A 284 7.09 5.36 5.55
CA LEU A 284 8.09 4.50 4.88
C LEU A 284 7.49 3.17 4.40
N LYS A 285 6.53 2.59 5.14
CA LYS A 285 5.78 1.39 4.71
C LYS A 285 4.84 1.66 3.54
N CYS A 286 4.30 2.89 3.42
CA CYS A 286 3.52 3.30 2.25
C CYS A 286 4.40 3.71 1.06
N LYS A 287 5.59 4.27 1.31
CA LYS A 287 6.48 4.87 0.32
C LYS A 287 7.94 4.65 0.69
N GLU A 288 8.52 3.58 0.16
CA GLU A 288 9.93 3.24 0.40
C GLU A 288 10.91 4.28 -0.15
N THR A 289 10.46 5.12 -1.10
CA THR A 289 11.26 6.18 -1.72
C THR A 289 11.10 7.54 -1.03
N MET A 290 10.41 7.59 0.10
CA MET A 290 10.42 8.74 1.00
C MET A 290 11.86 9.03 1.47
N ARG A 291 12.29 10.28 1.34
CA ARG A 291 13.56 10.78 1.90
C ARG A 291 13.54 12.31 2.06
N PRO A 292 12.94 12.83 3.14
CA PRO A 292 13.08 14.22 3.55
C PRO A 292 14.54 14.64 3.67
N HIS A 293 14.79 15.93 3.46
CA HIS A 293 16.08 16.54 3.78
C HIS A 293 16.25 16.71 5.29
N ARG A 294 17.50 16.77 5.76
CA ARG A 294 17.82 16.85 7.19
C ARG A 294 17.18 18.05 7.90
N GLY A 295 17.21 19.23 7.28
CA GLY A 295 16.52 20.42 7.81
C GLY A 295 15.00 20.26 7.94
N PHE A 296 14.36 19.41 7.11
CA PHE A 296 12.95 19.05 7.28
C PHE A 296 12.71 18.04 8.41
N VAL A 297 13.66 17.13 8.69
CA VAL A 297 13.61 16.26 9.88
C VAL A 297 13.71 17.09 11.16
N GLU A 298 14.59 18.08 11.17
CA GLU A 298 14.75 19.02 12.29
C GLU A 298 13.47 19.86 12.51
N GLN A 299 12.85 20.35 11.44
CA GLN A 299 11.55 21.02 11.50
C GLN A 299 10.43 20.09 12.00
N LEU A 300 10.42 18.81 11.60
CA LEU A 300 9.47 17.83 12.14
C LEU A 300 9.71 17.54 13.62
N SER A 301 10.95 17.52 14.09
CA SER A 301 11.28 17.35 15.52
C SER A 301 10.82 18.56 16.35
N ALA A 302 10.99 19.78 15.82
CA ALA A 302 10.40 20.98 16.40
C ALA A 302 8.86 20.91 16.41
N TRP A 303 8.24 20.34 15.38
CA TRP A 303 6.78 20.18 15.29
C TRP A 303 6.24 19.15 16.28
N GLU A 304 6.97 18.04 16.50
CA GLU A 304 6.68 17.10 17.59
C GLU A 304 6.69 17.81 18.94
N THR A 305 7.72 18.62 19.19
CA THR A 305 7.85 19.41 20.43
C THR A 305 6.71 20.41 20.58
N GLN A 306 6.26 21.06 19.49
CA GLN A 306 5.12 21.98 19.53
C GLN A 306 3.78 21.26 19.79
N ILE A 307 3.56 20.05 19.26
CA ILE A 307 2.32 19.29 19.47
C ILE A 307 2.24 18.67 20.87
N TYR A 308 3.35 18.10 21.36
CA TYR A 308 3.37 17.29 22.57
C TYR A 308 4.00 17.98 23.80
N GLY A 309 4.61 19.16 23.62
CA GLY A 309 5.32 19.88 24.69
C GLY A 309 6.72 19.33 24.99
N SER A 310 7.14 18.25 24.32
CA SER A 310 8.45 17.62 24.46
C SER A 310 8.86 16.90 23.17
N THR A 311 10.17 16.78 22.95
CA THR A 311 10.71 15.92 21.90
C THR A 311 10.66 14.47 22.36
N ILE A 312 10.03 13.60 21.56
CA ILE A 312 9.85 12.17 21.85
C ILE A 312 10.82 11.34 20.99
N THR A 313 11.09 11.81 19.78
CA THR A 313 11.91 11.12 18.79
C THR A 313 13.34 11.67 18.78
N ASP A 314 14.31 10.82 19.13
CA ASP A 314 15.72 11.12 18.89
C ASP A 314 16.02 11.05 17.38
N ILE A 315 16.27 12.22 16.79
CA ILE A 315 16.63 12.36 15.37
C ILE A 315 18.14 12.21 15.12
N SER A 316 18.97 11.94 16.14
CA SER A 316 20.41 11.66 15.93
C SER A 316 20.67 10.29 15.29
N GLU A 317 19.69 9.37 15.31
CA GLU A 317 19.76 8.10 14.59
C GLU A 317 19.99 8.34 13.07
N PRO A 318 20.85 7.56 12.39
CA PRO A 318 21.20 7.75 10.98
C PRO A 318 20.08 7.40 9.99
N ASN A 319 18.90 7.01 10.50
CA ASN A 319 17.75 6.57 9.71
C ASN A 319 16.83 7.73 9.28
N TYR A 320 17.15 8.98 9.67
CA TYR A 320 16.39 10.21 9.40
C TYR A 320 17.16 11.26 8.57
#